data_AF-A0A4D7C5Y6-F1
#
_entry.id   AF-A0A4D7C5Y6-F1
#
_cell.length_a   1.000
_cell.length_b   1.000
_cell.length_c   1.000
_cell.angle_alpha   90.00
_cell.angle_beta   90.00
_cell.angle_gamma   90.00
#
_symmetry.space_group_name_H-M   'P 1'
#
loop_
_entity.id
_entity.type
_entity.pdbx_description
1 polymer ?
#
loop_
_entity_poly.entity_id
_entity_poly.type
_entity_poly.pdbx_seq_one_letter_code
_entity_poly.pdbx_strand_id
1 'polypeptide(L)'
;MGATALALIVGLYFLSSRLDSADYGILFTDLPPEQAQGITESCAASAYPSNSRRTARRSWPSAKVPELRIQLAGEQITGQIGYELLDKQDPLGTSSFLQNVNHLRAIEGELVRSIETLNAVERARVHLVMPERQLFEKEAHKATASITLRTRAPLTQAQVGAIRNLVAAAVPDLSPDHVSIIDQNGTQLARPGDDAMGTASAIEEQRVAIQNRLREQIETMLERVVGPGHVRAEVSAALSQDNVREESEVYDPDRQVVDQQTTVQRTNRQNDADGTSGAVTVANQLPENQGGQQGGQTSSSAADETSEQVNYANSRTRTTTIRDAGAIAKLTVSVVVDGVSVAGPDGKLAYTPRSAAEIAKLTRLVENAIGFDSERGDSVVVENLRFVQPTELDGIVQEACRSAFRSAT
;
A
#
# COMPACT_ATOMS: atom_id res chain seq x y z
N MET A 1 1.82 -86.40 8.78
CA MET A 1 1.50 -85.51 9.93
C MET A 1 2.68 -84.62 10.36
N GLY A 2 3.94 -85.07 10.34
CA GLY A 2 5.07 -84.21 10.75
C GLY A 2 5.38 -83.02 9.83
N ALA A 3 5.25 -83.18 8.51
CA ALA A 3 5.60 -82.12 7.54
C ALA A 3 4.63 -80.92 7.57
N THR A 4 3.34 -81.16 7.80
CA THR A 4 2.33 -80.09 7.88
C THR A 4 2.42 -79.30 9.18
N ALA A 5 2.82 -79.94 10.29
CA ALA A 5 3.08 -79.26 11.56
C ALA A 5 4.30 -78.33 11.46
N LEU A 6 5.38 -78.76 10.79
CA LEU A 6 6.57 -77.94 10.56
C LEU A 6 6.28 -76.72 9.67
N ALA A 7 5.48 -76.90 8.61
CA ALA A 7 5.09 -75.80 7.73
C ALA A 7 4.22 -74.75 8.44
N LEU A 8 3.33 -75.16 9.35
CA LEU A 8 2.54 -74.23 10.16
C LEU A 8 3.38 -73.46 11.17
N ILE A 9 4.36 -74.11 11.80
CA ILE A 9 5.26 -73.43 12.74
C ILE A 9 6.14 -72.41 12.01
N VAL A 10 6.66 -72.75 10.83
CA VAL A 10 7.43 -71.80 9.99
C VAL A 10 6.54 -70.68 9.46
N GLY A 11 5.31 -70.98 9.06
CA GLY A 11 4.34 -69.97 8.62
C GLY A 11 3.93 -69.00 9.72
N LEU A 12 3.68 -69.48 10.93
CA LEU A 12 3.39 -68.64 12.10
C LEU A 12 4.60 -67.81 12.53
N TYR A 13 5.82 -68.37 12.45
CA TYR A 13 7.05 -67.62 12.70
C TYR A 13 7.28 -66.52 11.66
N PHE A 14 7.02 -66.81 10.38
CA PHE A 14 7.13 -65.84 9.30
C PHE A 14 6.05 -64.75 9.38
N LEU A 15 4.83 -65.09 9.81
CA LEU A 15 3.75 -64.13 10.01
C LEU A 15 4.00 -63.26 11.26
N SER A 16 4.53 -63.83 12.33
CA SER A 16 4.92 -63.11 13.55
C SER A 16 6.05 -62.10 13.27
N SER A 17 7.07 -62.50 12.52
CA SER A 17 8.17 -61.59 12.14
C SER A 17 7.77 -60.47 11.16
N ARG A 18 6.64 -60.62 10.46
CA ARG A 18 6.04 -59.56 9.62
C ARG A 18 5.15 -58.57 10.39
N LEU A 19 4.64 -58.95 11.56
CA LEU A 19 3.78 -58.11 12.40
C LEU A 19 4.57 -57.09 13.25
N ASP A 20 5.88 -57.26 13.37
CA ASP A 20 6.76 -56.33 14.10
C ASP A 20 7.17 -55.10 13.24
N SER A 21 6.21 -54.56 12.49
CA SER A 21 6.37 -53.30 11.77
C SER A 21 6.24 -52.15 12.78
N ALA A 22 7.31 -51.89 13.54
CA ALA A 22 7.35 -50.77 14.47
C ALA A 22 7.02 -49.46 13.74
N ASP A 23 5.98 -48.76 14.17
CA ASP A 23 5.65 -47.42 13.69
C ASP A 23 6.72 -46.44 14.21
N TYR A 24 7.21 -45.53 13.36
CA TYR A 24 8.34 -44.65 13.68
C TYR A 24 7.88 -43.19 13.78
N GLY A 25 8.06 -42.59 14.95
CA GLY A 25 7.78 -41.18 15.25
C GLY A 25 9.01 -40.29 15.16
N ILE A 26 8.79 -38.98 14.99
CA ILE A 26 9.83 -37.94 15.02
C ILE A 26 9.92 -37.40 16.46
N LEU A 27 11.14 -37.23 16.96
CA LEU A 27 11.37 -36.77 18.34
C LEU A 27 11.24 -35.24 18.44
N PHE A 28 12.04 -34.50 17.66
CA PHE A 28 12.06 -33.04 17.55
C PHE A 28 12.35 -32.60 16.09
N THR A 29 12.01 -31.35 15.78
CA THR A 29 12.19 -30.70 14.45
C THR A 29 13.03 -29.44 14.59
N ASP A 30 13.75 -29.06 13.53
CA ASP A 30 14.56 -27.84 13.45
C ASP A 30 15.53 -27.61 14.62
N LEU A 31 16.30 -28.63 14.97
CA LEU A 31 17.39 -28.46 15.93
C LEU A 31 18.62 -27.84 15.25
N PRO A 32 19.33 -26.93 15.95
CA PRO A 32 20.69 -26.56 15.58
C PRO A 32 21.56 -27.83 15.43
N PRO A 33 22.48 -27.87 14.45
CA PRO A 33 23.29 -29.05 14.17
C PRO A 33 24.11 -29.53 15.38
N GLU A 34 24.46 -28.62 16.29
CA GLU A 34 25.16 -28.91 17.55
C GLU A 34 24.29 -29.74 18.51
N GLN A 35 22.99 -29.42 18.63
CA GLN A 35 22.07 -30.15 19.51
C GLN A 35 21.63 -31.49 18.89
N ALA A 36 21.60 -31.59 17.55
CA ALA A 36 21.25 -32.82 16.84
C ALA A 36 22.29 -33.94 17.06
N GLN A 37 23.57 -33.59 17.21
CA GLN A 37 24.62 -34.54 17.56
C GLN A 37 24.48 -35.04 19.00
N GLY A 38 24.22 -34.14 19.97
CA GLY A 38 24.01 -34.52 21.38
C GLY A 38 22.86 -35.50 21.59
N ILE A 39 21.72 -35.31 20.92
CA ILE A 39 20.58 -36.27 20.99
C ILE A 39 20.96 -37.64 20.44
N THR A 40 21.76 -37.67 19.38
CA THR A 40 22.20 -38.91 18.77
C THR A 40 23.03 -39.74 19.75
N GLU A 41 23.93 -39.09 20.47
CA GLU A 41 24.81 -39.72 21.46
C GLU A 41 24.01 -40.20 22.68
N SER A 42 23.09 -39.39 23.23
CA SER A 42 22.28 -39.79 24.38
C SER A 42 21.27 -40.91 24.04
N CYS A 43 20.69 -40.89 22.84
CA CYS A 43 19.83 -41.97 22.35
C CYS A 43 20.61 -43.24 22.00
N ALA A 44 21.84 -43.13 21.48
CA ALA A 44 22.72 -44.26 21.21
C ALA A 44 23.21 -44.92 22.51
N ALA A 45 23.53 -44.12 23.54
CA ALA A 45 23.90 -44.60 24.87
C ALA A 45 22.78 -45.42 25.53
N SER A 46 21.52 -45.08 25.23
CA SER A 46 20.33 -45.77 25.75
C SER A 46 19.88 -46.97 24.88
N ALA A 47 20.70 -47.39 23.91
CA ALA A 47 20.50 -48.55 23.03
C ALA A 47 19.21 -48.55 22.17
N TYR A 48 18.65 -47.37 21.86
CA TYR A 48 17.45 -47.30 21.02
C TYR A 48 17.82 -47.31 19.52
N PRO A 49 17.30 -48.26 18.73
CA PRO A 49 17.57 -48.31 17.30
C PRO A 49 16.95 -47.10 16.60
N SER A 50 17.80 -46.28 15.95
CA SER A 50 17.34 -45.19 15.10
C SER A 50 17.30 -45.64 13.64
N ASN A 51 16.24 -45.30 12.93
CA ASN A 51 16.17 -45.53 11.48
C ASN A 51 16.43 -44.20 10.76
N SER A 52 17.49 -44.15 9.95
CA SER A 52 17.78 -43.03 9.06
C SER A 52 17.37 -43.38 7.64
N ARG A 53 16.10 -43.19 7.28
CA ARG A 53 15.68 -43.33 5.88
C ARG A 53 15.90 -42.00 5.15
N ARG A 54 17.05 -41.87 4.50
CA ARG A 54 17.38 -40.98 3.36
C ARG A 54 16.94 -39.49 3.41
N THR A 55 16.55 -38.97 4.57
CA THR A 55 16.23 -37.56 4.84
C THR A 55 16.80 -37.23 6.22
N ALA A 56 17.18 -35.97 6.45
CA ALA A 56 17.82 -35.48 7.68
C ALA A 56 16.95 -35.59 8.96
N ARG A 57 15.87 -36.38 8.91
CA ARG A 57 14.93 -36.63 10.01
C ARG A 57 15.19 -38.04 10.54
N ARG A 58 15.82 -38.11 11.72
CA ARG A 58 16.00 -39.38 12.44
C ARG A 58 14.69 -39.73 13.14
N SER A 59 14.23 -40.95 12.97
CA SER A 59 12.97 -41.44 13.55
C SER A 59 13.22 -42.58 14.51
N TRP A 60 12.42 -42.63 15.58
CA TRP A 60 12.47 -43.65 16.63
C TRP A 60 11.12 -44.38 16.75
N PRO A 61 11.08 -45.61 17.27
CA PRO A 61 9.82 -46.32 17.50
C PRO A 61 8.82 -45.45 18.29
N SER A 62 7.61 -45.28 17.77
CA SER A 62 6.58 -44.36 18.27
C SER A 62 6.23 -44.63 19.74
N ALA A 63 6.25 -45.90 20.16
CA ALA A 63 6.04 -46.33 21.54
C ALA A 63 7.08 -45.77 22.54
N LYS A 64 8.30 -45.43 22.07
CA LYS A 64 9.42 -44.96 22.90
C LYS A 64 9.66 -43.46 22.83
N VAL A 65 8.97 -42.76 21.93
CA VAL A 65 9.10 -41.30 21.75
C VAL A 65 8.76 -40.50 23.02
N PRO A 66 7.67 -40.78 23.78
CA PRO A 66 7.36 -40.03 24.99
C PRO A 66 8.39 -40.20 26.10
N GLU A 67 8.91 -41.42 26.27
CA GLU A 67 9.94 -41.76 27.27
C GLU A 67 11.25 -41.03 26.96
N LEU A 68 11.68 -41.05 25.69
CA LEU A 68 12.85 -40.32 25.21
C LEU A 68 12.73 -38.80 25.41
N ARG A 69 11.53 -38.23 25.23
CA ARG A 69 11.31 -36.78 25.48
C ARG A 69 11.50 -36.40 26.93
N ILE A 70 11.04 -37.22 27.87
CA ILE A 70 11.21 -36.96 29.31
C ILE A 70 12.68 -37.04 29.68
N GLN A 71 13.42 -38.01 29.14
CA GLN A 71 14.85 -38.16 29.37
C GLN A 71 15.65 -36.96 28.83
N LEU A 72 15.39 -36.55 27.59
CA LEU A 72 16.09 -35.42 26.94
C LEU A 72 15.69 -34.06 27.50
N ALA A 73 14.47 -33.92 28.03
CA ALA A 73 14.06 -32.73 28.77
C ALA A 73 14.91 -32.55 30.05
N GLY A 74 15.38 -33.64 30.67
CA GLY A 74 16.34 -33.61 31.77
C GLY A 74 17.73 -33.10 31.36
N GLU A 75 18.10 -33.27 30.10
CA GLU A 75 19.36 -32.78 29.49
C GLU A 75 19.23 -31.34 28.94
N GLN A 76 18.13 -30.64 29.24
CA GLN A 76 17.77 -29.31 28.72
C GLN A 76 17.65 -29.21 27.20
N ILE A 77 17.47 -30.33 26.50
CA ILE A 77 17.30 -30.35 25.05
C ILE A 77 15.81 -30.13 24.74
N THR A 78 15.48 -28.90 24.33
CA THR A 78 14.11 -28.50 23.97
C THR A 78 13.99 -28.21 22.48
N GLY A 79 13.15 -28.94 21.76
CA GLY A 79 12.75 -28.61 20.38
C GLY A 79 11.32 -28.07 20.33
N GLN A 80 11.01 -27.22 19.35
CA GLN A 80 9.65 -26.71 19.15
C GLN A 80 8.77 -27.78 18.49
N ILE A 81 7.55 -27.95 19.00
CA ILE A 81 6.51 -28.76 18.37
C ILE A 81 5.74 -27.83 17.42
N GLY A 82 6.02 -27.92 16.13
CA GLY A 82 5.28 -27.19 15.10
C GLY A 82 3.97 -27.88 14.70
N TYR A 83 3.30 -27.33 13.68
CA TYR A 83 2.06 -27.88 13.10
C TYR A 83 2.24 -29.22 12.35
N GLU A 84 3.42 -29.84 12.38
CA GLU A 84 3.72 -31.09 11.66
C GLU A 84 2.93 -32.30 12.20
N LEU A 85 2.38 -32.24 13.41
CA LEU A 85 1.43 -33.25 13.93
C LEU A 85 0.15 -33.33 13.10
N LEU A 86 -0.20 -32.25 12.38
CA LEU A 86 -1.37 -32.15 11.53
C LEU A 86 -1.12 -32.69 10.11
N ASP A 87 0.14 -32.77 9.68
CA ASP A 87 0.54 -33.23 8.35
C ASP A 87 0.42 -34.76 8.18
N LYS A 88 0.23 -35.52 9.27
CA LYS A 88 0.17 -36.99 9.28
C LYS A 88 -1.23 -37.59 9.36
N GLN A 89 -2.29 -36.80 9.25
CA GLN A 89 -3.66 -37.33 9.29
C GLN A 89 -4.12 -37.78 7.90
N ASP A 90 -4.74 -38.97 7.84
CA ASP A 90 -5.15 -39.68 6.63
C ASP A 90 -5.88 -38.79 5.60
N PRO A 91 -5.69 -39.02 4.28
CA PRO A 91 -6.31 -38.25 3.20
C PRO A 91 -7.83 -38.41 3.05
N LEU A 92 -8.54 -38.99 4.02
CA LEU A 92 -10.00 -39.13 4.00
C LEU A 92 -10.66 -37.99 4.79
N GLY A 93 -11.06 -36.94 4.05
CA GLY A 93 -11.83 -35.82 4.58
C GLY A 93 -10.97 -34.63 4.99
N THR A 94 -10.40 -33.91 4.02
CA THR A 94 -9.74 -32.63 4.30
C THR A 94 -10.79 -31.60 4.73
N SER A 95 -10.77 -31.20 6.00
CA SER A 95 -11.56 -30.07 6.48
C SER A 95 -11.16 -28.80 5.73
N SER A 96 -12.10 -27.87 5.52
CA SER A 96 -11.84 -26.55 4.93
C SER A 96 -10.73 -25.80 5.67
N PHE A 97 -10.61 -26.00 6.98
CA PHE A 97 -9.52 -25.46 7.80
C PHE A 97 -8.14 -25.96 7.35
N LEU A 98 -7.99 -27.26 7.11
CA LEU A 98 -6.73 -27.85 6.65
C LEU A 98 -6.35 -27.38 5.25
N GLN A 99 -7.34 -27.21 4.37
CA GLN A 99 -7.11 -26.65 3.04
C GLN A 99 -6.61 -25.20 3.13
N ASN A 100 -7.21 -24.39 4.00
CA ASN A 100 -6.80 -22.99 4.21
C ASN A 100 -5.37 -22.90 4.78
N VAL A 101 -5.03 -23.71 5.79
CA VAL A 101 -3.67 -23.73 6.38
C VAL A 101 -2.64 -24.16 5.34
N ASN A 102 -2.93 -25.18 4.54
CA ASN A 102 -2.02 -25.62 3.48
C ASN A 102 -1.87 -24.57 2.37
N HIS A 103 -2.96 -23.90 2.01
CA HIS A 103 -2.95 -22.82 1.03
C HIS A 103 -2.11 -21.62 1.53
N LEU A 104 -2.31 -21.18 2.77
CA LEU A 104 -1.52 -20.11 3.40
C LEU A 104 -0.02 -20.46 3.41
N ARG A 105 0.32 -21.68 3.83
CA ARG A 105 1.71 -22.18 3.83
C ARG A 105 2.33 -22.19 2.44
N ALA A 106 1.56 -22.57 1.42
CA ALA A 106 2.03 -22.57 0.04
C ALA A 106 2.38 -21.15 -0.43
N ILE A 107 1.50 -20.17 -0.15
CA ILE A 107 1.74 -18.76 -0.48
C ILE A 107 2.97 -18.22 0.25
N GLU A 108 3.08 -18.42 1.57
CA GLU A 108 4.25 -17.98 2.34
C GLU A 108 5.55 -18.58 1.79
N GLY A 109 5.53 -19.86 1.43
CA GLY A 109 6.68 -20.54 0.84
C GLY A 109 7.08 -20.02 -0.55
N GLU A 110 6.10 -19.72 -1.42
CA GLU A 110 6.35 -19.10 -2.73
C GLU A 110 6.88 -17.67 -2.62
N LEU A 111 6.36 -16.90 -1.65
CA LEU A 111 6.85 -15.56 -1.36
C LEU A 111 8.29 -15.58 -0.85
N VAL A 112 8.63 -16.50 0.06
CA VAL A 112 10.01 -16.69 0.51
C VAL A 112 10.93 -16.98 -0.68
N ARG A 113 10.57 -17.95 -1.54
CA ARG A 113 11.36 -18.27 -2.73
C ARG A 113 11.54 -17.07 -3.65
N SER A 114 10.47 -16.29 -3.88
CA SER A 114 10.49 -15.11 -4.73
C SER A 114 11.40 -14.01 -4.19
N ILE A 115 11.30 -13.72 -2.89
CA ILE A 115 12.13 -12.69 -2.23
C ILE A 115 13.61 -13.10 -2.20
N GLU A 116 13.90 -14.39 -1.98
CA GLU A 116 15.27 -14.94 -1.97
C GLU A 116 15.96 -14.92 -3.35
N THR A 117 15.20 -14.74 -4.45
CA THR A 117 15.81 -14.52 -5.78
C THR A 117 16.55 -13.19 -5.89
N LEU A 118 16.27 -12.24 -4.99
CA LEU A 118 16.94 -10.95 -4.96
C LEU A 118 18.39 -11.10 -4.48
N ASN A 119 19.34 -10.57 -5.25
CA ASN A 119 20.78 -10.68 -4.98
C ASN A 119 21.22 -10.15 -3.60
N ALA A 120 20.48 -9.22 -2.99
CA ALA A 120 20.81 -8.68 -1.69
C ALA A 120 20.28 -9.53 -0.51
N VAL A 121 19.33 -10.43 -0.75
CA VAL A 121 18.70 -11.27 0.27
C VAL A 121 19.37 -12.64 0.31
N GLU A 122 19.70 -13.13 1.50
CA GLU A 122 20.23 -14.49 1.72
C GLU A 122 19.16 -15.46 2.18
N ARG A 123 18.30 -15.01 3.10
CA ARG A 123 17.15 -15.77 3.60
C ARG A 123 15.98 -14.83 3.85
N ALA A 124 14.78 -15.31 3.62
CA ALA A 124 13.55 -14.62 3.98
C ALA A 124 12.66 -15.51 4.85
N ARG A 125 11.92 -14.89 5.76
CA ARG A 125 10.80 -15.50 6.48
C ARG A 125 9.60 -14.60 6.33
N VAL A 126 8.48 -15.17 5.90
CA VAL A 126 7.23 -14.45 5.68
C VAL A 126 6.17 -15.07 6.57
N HIS A 127 5.48 -14.22 7.33
CA HIS A 127 4.30 -14.58 8.09
C HIS A 127 3.13 -13.74 7.58
N LEU A 128 2.09 -14.42 7.15
CA LEU A 128 0.89 -13.79 6.60
C LEU A 128 -0.31 -14.10 7.50
N VAL A 129 -1.09 -13.06 7.79
CA VAL A 129 -2.36 -13.18 8.51
C VAL A 129 -3.47 -12.81 7.54
N MET A 130 -4.24 -13.82 7.13
CA MET A 130 -5.44 -13.65 6.29
C MET A 130 -6.70 -13.76 7.17
N PRO A 131 -7.59 -12.76 7.14
CA PRO A 131 -8.83 -12.81 7.88
C PRO A 131 -9.85 -13.73 7.21
N GLU A 132 -10.69 -14.38 8.02
CA GLU A 132 -11.79 -15.19 7.50
C GLU A 132 -13.00 -14.31 7.15
N ARG A 133 -13.64 -14.58 6.01
CA ARG A 133 -14.81 -13.81 5.57
C ARG A 133 -16.04 -14.20 6.40
N GLN A 134 -16.41 -13.37 7.37
CA GLN A 134 -17.67 -13.54 8.10
C GLN A 134 -18.83 -12.96 7.28
N LEU A 135 -19.92 -13.72 7.14
CA LEU A 135 -21.09 -13.35 6.30
C LEU A 135 -21.87 -12.12 6.81
N PHE A 136 -21.54 -11.59 7.98
CA PHE A 136 -22.30 -10.53 8.67
C PHE A 136 -21.44 -9.37 9.19
N GLU A 137 -20.15 -9.32 8.85
CA GLU A 137 -19.31 -8.18 9.23
C GLU A 137 -19.49 -7.02 8.23
N LYS A 138 -19.77 -5.82 8.77
CA LYS A 138 -19.85 -4.59 7.97
C LYS A 138 -18.47 -4.10 7.51
N GLU A 139 -17.42 -4.45 8.24
CA GLU A 139 -16.04 -4.10 7.95
C GLU A 139 -15.21 -5.38 7.90
N ALA A 140 -14.63 -5.68 6.73
CA ALA A 140 -13.69 -6.78 6.60
C ALA A 140 -12.35 -6.37 7.22
N HIS A 141 -11.82 -7.21 8.10
CA HIS A 141 -10.42 -7.09 8.51
C HIS A 141 -9.51 -7.19 7.28
N LYS A 142 -8.43 -6.41 7.26
CA LYS A 142 -7.44 -6.44 6.17
C LYS A 142 -6.36 -7.48 6.45
N ALA A 143 -5.79 -8.05 5.40
CA ALA A 143 -4.65 -8.93 5.56
C ALA A 143 -3.43 -8.14 6.05
N THR A 144 -2.54 -8.80 6.81
CA THR A 144 -1.29 -8.20 7.29
C THR A 144 -0.13 -9.16 7.09
N ALA A 145 1.06 -8.63 6.83
CA ALA A 145 2.26 -9.45 6.62
C ALA A 145 3.45 -8.92 7.42
N SER A 146 4.24 -9.85 7.97
CA SER A 146 5.52 -9.57 8.62
C SER A 146 6.62 -10.35 7.92
N ILE A 147 7.66 -9.63 7.49
CA ILE A 147 8.77 -10.19 6.75
C ILE A 147 10.04 -9.95 7.54
N THR A 148 10.76 -11.02 7.83
CA THR A 148 12.12 -10.96 8.39
C THR A 148 13.11 -11.35 7.31
N LEU A 149 14.05 -10.46 7.04
CA LEU A 149 15.09 -10.65 6.03
C LEU A 149 16.42 -10.90 6.70
N ARG A 150 17.21 -11.80 6.10
CA ARG A 150 18.64 -11.86 6.31
C ARG A 150 19.34 -11.36 5.05
N THR A 151 20.06 -10.26 5.16
CA THR A 151 20.66 -9.54 4.03
C THR A 151 22.17 -9.75 3.95
N ARG A 152 22.70 -9.82 2.72
CA ARG A 152 24.16 -9.87 2.46
C ARG A 152 24.77 -8.49 2.39
N ALA A 153 23.97 -7.51 2.00
CA ALA A 153 24.31 -6.10 1.86
C ALA A 153 23.10 -5.25 2.29
N PRO A 154 23.31 -4.00 2.74
CA PRO A 154 22.20 -3.12 3.08
C PRO A 154 21.27 -2.93 1.89
N LEU A 155 19.96 -3.04 2.12
CA LEU A 155 18.94 -2.86 1.10
C LEU A 155 18.69 -1.38 0.83
N THR A 156 18.48 -1.02 -0.43
CA THR A 156 18.05 0.35 -0.80
C THR A 156 16.54 0.52 -0.58
N GLN A 157 16.08 1.76 -0.37
CA GLN A 157 14.64 2.04 -0.19
C GLN A 157 13.79 1.53 -1.36
N ALA A 158 14.31 1.62 -2.58
CA ALA A 158 13.67 1.09 -3.78
C ALA A 158 13.52 -0.45 -3.73
N GLN A 159 14.53 -1.17 -3.23
CA GLN A 159 14.46 -2.63 -3.07
C GLN A 159 13.47 -3.03 -1.99
N VAL A 160 13.44 -2.31 -0.86
CA VAL A 160 12.46 -2.53 0.22
C VAL A 160 11.04 -2.29 -0.29
N GLY A 161 10.80 -1.20 -1.04
CA GLY A 161 9.53 -0.90 -1.68
C GLY A 161 9.10 -1.95 -2.71
N ALA A 162 10.05 -2.47 -3.49
CA ALA A 162 9.79 -3.56 -4.44
C ALA A 162 9.34 -4.85 -3.73
N ILE A 163 10.00 -5.23 -2.62
CA ILE A 163 9.60 -6.39 -1.81
C ILE A 163 8.19 -6.20 -1.24
N ARG A 164 7.90 -5.00 -0.69
CA ARG A 164 6.58 -4.66 -0.16
C ARG A 164 5.49 -4.78 -1.22
N ASN A 165 5.70 -4.21 -2.41
CA ASN A 165 4.73 -4.22 -3.51
C ASN A 165 4.54 -5.63 -4.09
N LEU A 166 5.62 -6.42 -4.19
CA LEU A 166 5.54 -7.82 -4.61
C LEU A 166 4.62 -8.63 -3.69
N VAL A 167 4.78 -8.48 -2.38
CA VAL A 167 3.98 -9.21 -1.39
C VAL A 167 2.53 -8.73 -1.36
N ALA A 168 2.31 -7.42 -1.40
CA ALA A 168 0.96 -6.86 -1.47
C ALA A 168 0.20 -7.29 -2.73
N ALA A 169 0.88 -7.38 -3.88
CA ALA A 169 0.26 -7.83 -5.13
C ALA A 169 -0.04 -9.34 -5.17
N ALA A 170 0.70 -10.14 -4.39
CA ALA A 170 0.56 -11.59 -4.36
C ALA A 170 -0.53 -12.08 -3.40
N VAL A 171 -1.00 -11.24 -2.48
CA VAL A 171 -1.95 -11.61 -1.43
C VAL A 171 -3.24 -10.81 -1.54
N PRO A 172 -4.42 -11.45 -1.57
CA PRO A 172 -5.70 -10.75 -1.58
C PRO A 172 -5.89 -9.87 -0.33
N ASP A 173 -6.49 -8.70 -0.52
CA ASP A 173 -6.84 -7.76 0.57
C ASP A 173 -5.66 -7.31 1.46
N LEU A 174 -4.43 -7.40 0.94
CA LEU A 174 -3.21 -6.91 1.57
C LEU A 174 -2.77 -5.60 0.89
N SER A 175 -2.76 -4.49 1.62
CA SER A 175 -2.15 -3.25 1.12
C SER A 175 -0.66 -3.17 1.47
N PRO A 176 0.16 -2.45 0.68
CA PRO A 176 1.57 -2.18 0.99
C PRO A 176 1.78 -1.62 2.41
N ASP A 177 0.84 -0.79 2.88
CA ASP A 177 0.85 -0.20 4.22
C ASP A 177 0.70 -1.20 5.37
N HIS A 178 0.28 -2.43 5.10
CA HIS A 178 0.10 -3.48 6.10
C HIS A 178 1.25 -4.52 6.07
N VAL A 179 2.37 -4.17 5.44
CA VAL A 179 3.57 -5.01 5.36
C VAL A 179 4.70 -4.40 6.20
N SER A 180 5.14 -5.13 7.22
CA SER A 180 6.30 -4.79 8.04
C SER A 180 7.52 -5.59 7.59
N ILE A 181 8.66 -4.92 7.43
CA ILE A 181 9.92 -5.54 7.01
C ILE A 181 11.01 -5.24 8.05
N ILE A 182 11.65 -6.29 8.56
CA ILE A 182 12.68 -6.21 9.61
C ILE A 182 13.94 -6.97 9.16
N ASP A 183 15.11 -6.41 9.41
CA ASP A 183 16.42 -7.01 9.13
C ASP A 183 16.95 -7.87 10.30
N GLN A 184 17.99 -8.69 10.08
CA GLN A 184 18.58 -9.55 11.12
C GLN A 184 19.05 -8.80 12.38
N ASN A 185 19.37 -7.51 12.25
CA ASN A 185 19.87 -6.67 13.34
C ASN A 185 18.74 -5.99 14.15
N GLY A 186 17.47 -6.28 13.84
CA GLY A 186 16.32 -5.63 14.48
C GLY A 186 16.00 -4.25 13.91
N THR A 187 16.71 -3.81 12.86
CA THR A 187 16.38 -2.57 12.14
C THR A 187 15.10 -2.78 11.35
N GLN A 188 14.10 -1.95 11.60
CA GLN A 188 12.88 -1.92 10.80
C GLN A 188 13.17 -1.18 9.49
N LEU A 189 13.08 -1.90 8.37
CA LEU A 189 13.31 -1.34 7.04
C LEU A 189 12.04 -0.74 6.45
N ALA A 190 10.87 -1.22 6.87
CA ALA A 190 9.59 -0.71 6.44
C ALA A 190 8.56 -0.84 7.57
N ARG A 191 7.88 0.25 7.93
CA ARG A 191 6.82 0.25 8.94
C ARG A 191 5.42 0.24 8.29
N PRO A 192 4.44 -0.44 8.92
CA PRO A 192 3.05 -0.25 8.52
C PRO A 192 2.63 1.21 8.65
N GLY A 193 2.11 1.81 7.57
CA GLY A 193 1.73 3.23 7.50
C GLY A 193 2.86 4.22 7.16
N ASP A 194 4.05 3.74 6.76
CA ASP A 194 5.19 4.62 6.38
C ASP A 194 5.00 5.42 5.09
N ASP A 195 3.93 5.20 4.31
CA ASP A 195 3.72 5.97 3.07
C ASP A 195 3.64 7.49 3.33
N ALA A 196 3.23 7.92 4.53
CA ALA A 196 3.26 9.33 4.93
C ALA A 196 4.68 9.90 5.19
N MET A 197 5.64 9.06 5.58
CA MET A 197 7.04 9.47 5.82
C MET A 197 7.90 9.28 4.57
N GLY A 198 7.59 8.26 3.75
CA GLY A 198 8.19 8.02 2.44
C GLY A 198 7.84 9.12 1.41
N THR A 199 6.60 9.61 1.43
CA THR A 199 6.19 10.76 0.60
C THR A 199 6.94 12.03 0.98
N ALA A 200 7.15 12.31 2.26
CA ALA A 200 7.92 13.48 2.70
C ALA A 200 9.38 13.42 2.23
N SER A 201 10.04 12.27 2.36
CA SER A 201 11.42 12.10 1.83
C SER A 201 11.48 12.18 0.31
N ALA A 202 10.49 11.63 -0.40
CA ALA A 202 10.42 11.69 -1.85
C ALA A 202 10.17 13.12 -2.36
N ILE A 203 9.33 13.90 -1.67
CA ILE A 203 9.11 15.32 -1.96
C ILE A 203 10.40 16.11 -1.75
N GLU A 204 11.18 15.82 -0.71
CA GLU A 204 12.46 16.50 -0.48
C GLU A 204 13.51 16.13 -1.55
N GLU A 205 13.60 14.86 -1.93
CA GLU A 205 14.48 14.43 -3.04
C GLU A 205 14.09 15.10 -4.36
N GLN A 206 12.79 15.14 -4.66
CA GLN A 206 12.25 15.84 -5.83
C GLN A 206 12.53 17.35 -5.77
N ARG A 207 12.39 17.97 -4.60
CA ARG A 207 12.71 19.39 -4.38
C ARG A 207 14.17 19.66 -4.73
N VAL A 208 15.10 18.90 -4.17
CA VAL A 208 16.54 19.04 -4.43
C VAL A 208 16.85 18.82 -5.91
N ALA A 209 16.23 17.82 -6.54
CA ALA A 209 16.40 17.56 -7.98
C ALA A 209 15.91 18.74 -8.84
N ILE A 210 14.74 19.32 -8.53
CA ILE A 210 14.21 20.51 -9.24
C ILE A 210 15.13 21.71 -9.05
N GLN A 211 15.58 21.98 -7.83
CA GLN A 211 16.48 23.10 -7.54
C GLN A 211 17.80 22.98 -8.31
N ASN A 212 18.40 21.79 -8.31
CA ASN A 212 19.64 21.53 -9.04
C ASN A 212 19.48 21.70 -10.55
N ARG A 213 18.39 21.17 -11.11
CA ARG A 213 18.08 21.29 -12.54
C ARG A 213 17.89 22.76 -12.94
N LEU A 214 17.09 23.51 -12.19
CA LEU A 214 16.85 24.93 -12.47
C LEU A 214 18.13 25.75 -12.35
N ARG A 215 18.92 25.51 -11.30
CA ARG A 215 20.23 26.14 -11.11
C ARG A 215 21.15 25.92 -12.32
N GLU A 216 21.34 24.66 -12.72
CA GLU A 216 22.20 24.31 -13.86
C GLU A 216 21.69 24.92 -15.17
N GLN A 217 20.38 24.94 -15.38
CA GLN A 217 19.75 25.56 -16.55
C GLN A 217 20.00 27.08 -16.59
N ILE A 218 19.88 27.77 -15.45
CA ILE A 218 20.14 29.21 -15.33
C ILE A 218 21.63 29.50 -15.57
N GLU A 219 22.52 28.76 -14.91
CA GLU A 219 23.98 28.93 -15.03
C GLU A 219 24.43 28.71 -16.47
N THR A 220 24.07 27.58 -17.07
CA THR A 220 24.45 27.24 -18.47
C THR A 220 23.94 28.27 -19.47
N MET A 221 22.74 28.82 -19.25
CA MET A 221 22.17 29.84 -20.13
C MET A 221 22.91 31.17 -20.02
N LEU A 222 23.16 31.63 -18.80
CA LEU A 222 23.80 32.92 -18.57
C LEU A 222 25.30 32.89 -18.87
N GLU A 223 25.98 31.76 -18.64
CA GLU A 223 27.40 31.56 -18.97
C GLU A 223 27.71 31.83 -20.44
N ARG A 224 26.77 31.55 -21.36
CA ARG A 224 26.93 31.86 -22.79
C ARG A 224 26.98 33.35 -23.10
N VAL A 225 26.43 34.19 -22.22
CA VAL A 225 26.38 35.65 -22.38
C VAL A 225 27.52 36.31 -21.60
N VAL A 226 27.83 35.78 -20.42
CA VAL A 226 28.70 36.43 -19.44
C VAL A 226 30.11 35.82 -19.36
N GLY A 227 30.31 34.62 -19.89
CA GLY A 227 31.51 33.80 -19.74
C GLY A 227 31.37 32.71 -18.65
N PRO A 228 32.08 31.57 -18.80
CA PRO A 228 32.05 30.49 -17.83
C PRO A 228 32.61 30.95 -16.47
N GLY A 229 31.98 30.54 -15.37
CA GLY A 229 32.42 30.89 -14.01
C GLY A 229 32.13 32.33 -13.56
N HIS A 230 31.45 33.13 -14.38
CA HIS A 230 31.04 34.50 -14.05
C HIS A 230 29.57 34.61 -13.61
N VAL A 231 28.91 33.49 -13.31
CA VAL A 231 27.55 33.42 -12.79
C VAL A 231 27.48 32.39 -11.68
N ARG A 232 26.68 32.70 -10.66
CA ARG A 232 26.23 31.73 -9.66
C ARG A 232 24.74 31.93 -9.42
N ALA A 233 23.96 30.86 -9.54
CA ALA A 233 22.53 30.90 -9.26
C ALA A 233 22.19 30.05 -8.03
N GLU A 234 21.31 30.57 -7.18
CA GLU A 234 20.74 29.82 -6.07
C GLU A 234 19.22 29.78 -6.23
N VAL A 235 18.65 28.58 -6.11
CA VAL A 235 17.23 28.33 -6.36
C VAL A 235 16.61 27.65 -5.15
N SER A 236 15.63 28.31 -4.54
CA SER A 236 14.77 27.73 -3.53
C SER A 236 13.40 27.42 -4.13
N ALA A 237 13.00 26.16 -4.09
CA ALA A 237 11.67 25.71 -4.49
C ALA A 237 10.89 25.29 -3.25
N ALA A 238 9.69 25.86 -3.06
CA ALA A 238 8.71 25.35 -2.11
C ALA A 238 7.71 24.48 -2.89
N LEU A 239 7.54 23.23 -2.45
CA LEU A 239 6.57 22.30 -3.02
C LEU A 239 5.33 22.21 -2.11
N SER A 240 4.15 22.10 -2.72
CA SER A 240 2.91 21.83 -1.99
C SER A 240 2.93 20.40 -1.45
N GLN A 241 2.58 20.24 -0.18
CA GLN A 241 2.41 18.93 0.47
C GLN A 241 0.94 18.49 0.52
N ASP A 242 0.04 19.35 0.06
CA ASP A 242 -1.39 19.11 0.17
C ASP A 242 -1.86 18.19 -0.95
N ASN A 243 -2.44 17.05 -0.57
CA ASN A 243 -3.22 16.21 -1.46
C ASN A 243 -4.69 16.64 -1.37
N VAL A 244 -5.15 17.43 -2.33
CA VAL A 244 -6.52 17.98 -2.32
C VAL A 244 -7.35 17.29 -3.39
N ARG A 245 -8.40 16.58 -2.95
CA ARG A 245 -9.45 16.07 -3.83
C ARG A 245 -10.66 16.99 -3.70
N GLU A 246 -10.91 17.76 -4.75
CA GLU A 246 -12.05 18.66 -4.83
C GLU A 246 -13.09 18.05 -5.77
N GLU A 247 -14.31 17.92 -5.29
CA GLU A 247 -15.43 17.41 -6.07
C GLU A 247 -16.49 18.51 -6.18
N SER A 248 -16.71 18.98 -7.41
CA SER A 248 -17.74 19.98 -7.71
C SER A 248 -18.83 19.33 -8.55
N GLU A 249 -20.06 19.38 -8.06
CA GLU A 249 -21.25 18.97 -8.81
C GLU A 249 -22.07 20.23 -9.13
N VAL A 250 -22.12 20.58 -10.41
CA VAL A 250 -22.90 21.72 -10.90
C VAL A 250 -24.13 21.20 -11.63
N TYR A 251 -25.31 21.64 -11.20
CA TYR A 251 -26.58 21.36 -11.87
C TYR A 251 -26.91 22.49 -12.83
N ASP A 252 -27.27 22.14 -14.07
CA ASP A 252 -27.78 23.09 -15.05
C ASP A 252 -29.31 23.19 -14.89
N PRO A 253 -29.85 24.33 -14.39
CA PRO A 253 -31.28 24.48 -14.16
C PRO A 253 -32.09 24.61 -15.46
N ASP A 254 -31.44 24.90 -16.60
CA ASP A 254 -32.11 25.15 -17.88
C ASP A 254 -32.25 23.87 -18.74
N ARG A 255 -31.50 22.82 -18.40
CA ARG A 255 -31.53 21.51 -19.07
C ARG A 255 -32.18 20.44 -18.18
N GLN A 256 -33.44 20.67 -17.86
CA GLN A 256 -34.27 19.70 -17.15
C GLN A 256 -34.90 18.75 -18.16
N VAL A 257 -34.62 17.45 -18.02
CA VAL A 257 -35.26 16.41 -18.84
C VAL A 257 -36.25 15.69 -17.94
N VAL A 258 -37.48 15.50 -18.42
CA VAL A 258 -38.47 14.68 -17.70
C VAL A 258 -37.96 13.24 -17.72
N ASP A 259 -37.69 12.69 -16.54
CA ASP A 259 -37.19 11.32 -16.36
C ASP A 259 -38.38 10.36 -16.26
N GLN A 260 -39.36 10.72 -15.42
CA GLN A 260 -40.57 9.93 -15.23
C GLN A 260 -41.78 10.83 -15.01
N GLN A 261 -42.86 10.56 -15.74
CA GLN A 261 -44.16 11.18 -15.53
C GLN A 261 -45.18 10.10 -15.20
N THR A 262 -45.88 10.25 -14.08
CA THR A 262 -46.96 9.35 -13.65
C THR A 262 -48.23 10.15 -13.50
N THR A 263 -49.21 9.85 -14.35
CA THR A 263 -50.54 10.47 -14.32
C THR A 263 -51.54 9.44 -13.83
N VAL A 264 -52.21 9.75 -12.72
CA VAL A 264 -53.29 8.93 -12.16
C VAL A 264 -54.60 9.70 -12.38
N GLN A 265 -55.46 9.14 -13.23
CA GLN A 265 -56.83 9.63 -13.41
C GLN A 265 -57.80 8.66 -12.73
N ARG A 266 -58.57 9.16 -11.77
CA ARG A 266 -59.69 8.45 -11.15
C ARG A 266 -60.98 9.13 -11.53
N THR A 267 -61.82 8.43 -12.27
CA THR A 267 -63.20 8.82 -12.50
C THR A 267 -64.08 7.88 -11.72
N ASN A 268 -64.71 8.37 -10.66
CA ASN A 268 -65.72 7.61 -9.92
C ASN A 268 -67.11 8.11 -10.32
N ARG A 269 -67.93 7.24 -10.90
CA ARG A 269 -69.34 7.53 -11.21
C ARG A 269 -70.19 6.56 -10.43
N GLN A 270 -70.92 7.10 -9.45
CA GLN A 270 -71.85 6.33 -8.63
C GLN A 270 -73.27 6.72 -9.02
N ASN A 271 -74.02 5.73 -9.52
CA ASN A 271 -75.44 5.84 -9.80
C ASN A 271 -76.16 4.94 -8.80
N ASP A 272 -76.70 5.54 -7.74
CA ASP A 272 -77.54 4.81 -6.81
C ASP A 272 -78.98 4.82 -7.36
N ALA A 273 -79.37 3.70 -7.97
CA ALA A 273 -80.76 3.40 -8.27
C ALA A 273 -81.30 2.57 -7.10
N ASP A 274 -81.97 3.22 -6.15
CA ASP A 274 -82.60 2.55 -5.02
C ASP A 274 -83.74 1.65 -5.54
N GLY A 275 -83.46 0.35 -5.64
CA GLY A 275 -84.41 -0.68 -6.02
C GLY A 275 -85.38 -0.92 -4.87
N THR A 276 -86.44 -0.13 -4.79
CA THR A 276 -87.48 -0.22 -3.74
C THR A 276 -88.25 -1.54 -3.82
N SER A 277 -87.72 -2.60 -3.21
CA SER A 277 -88.47 -3.80 -2.83
C SER A 277 -89.00 -3.63 -1.41
N GLY A 278 -90.23 -3.14 -1.29
CA GLY A 278 -91.14 -3.47 -0.18
C GLY A 278 -90.80 -2.93 1.21
N ALA A 279 -90.73 -1.61 1.38
CA ALA A 279 -90.93 -1.02 2.70
C ALA A 279 -92.43 -1.00 3.04
N VAL A 280 -92.89 -2.00 3.79
CA VAL A 280 -94.27 -2.06 4.31
C VAL A 280 -94.40 -1.11 5.51
N THR A 281 -95.01 0.06 5.29
CA THR A 281 -95.38 0.96 6.38
C THR A 281 -96.85 0.73 6.77
N VAL A 282 -97.18 1.01 8.03
CA VAL A 282 -98.51 0.80 8.64
C VAL A 282 -99.63 1.57 7.91
N ALA A 283 -99.26 2.56 7.08
CA ALA A 283 -100.17 3.30 6.21
C ALA A 283 -100.83 2.43 5.09
N ASN A 284 -100.29 1.23 4.81
CA ASN A 284 -100.82 0.33 3.78
C ASN A 284 -101.92 -0.65 4.27
N GLN A 285 -102.34 -0.58 5.54
CA GLN A 285 -103.37 -1.47 6.12
C GLN A 285 -104.73 -0.80 6.36
N LEU A 286 -104.94 0.44 5.88
CA LEU A 286 -106.26 1.08 5.93
C LEU A 286 -107.03 0.88 4.60
N PRO A 287 -108.29 0.40 4.63
CA PRO A 287 -109.07 0.04 3.43
C PRO A 287 -109.38 1.18 2.44
N GLU A 288 -109.03 2.44 2.75
CA GLU A 288 -109.42 3.62 1.96
C GLU A 288 -108.26 4.48 1.44
N ASN A 289 -107.02 3.99 1.48
CA ASN A 289 -105.91 4.73 0.87
C ASN A 289 -105.66 4.30 -0.58
N GLN A 290 -106.36 4.93 -1.53
CA GLN A 290 -105.96 4.98 -2.93
C GLN A 290 -105.27 6.32 -3.21
N GLY A 291 -103.95 6.30 -3.40
CA GLY A 291 -103.26 7.36 -4.13
C GLY A 291 -101.82 7.61 -3.71
N GLY A 292 -100.88 7.39 -4.65
CA GLY A 292 -99.63 8.15 -4.69
C GLY A 292 -98.35 7.32 -4.76
N GLN A 293 -98.09 6.69 -5.91
CA GLN A 293 -96.77 6.19 -6.27
C GLN A 293 -95.86 7.40 -6.54
N GLN A 294 -95.03 7.77 -5.55
CA GLN A 294 -94.06 8.87 -5.69
C GLN A 294 -92.69 8.28 -6.08
N GLY A 295 -92.19 8.75 -7.23
CA GLY A 295 -91.02 8.20 -7.92
C GLY A 295 -89.72 8.31 -7.13
N GLY A 296 -88.90 7.26 -7.22
CA GLY A 296 -87.56 7.22 -6.66
C GLY A 296 -86.69 8.31 -7.28
N GLN A 297 -86.13 9.16 -6.43
CA GLN A 297 -85.18 10.19 -6.82
C GLN A 297 -83.83 9.52 -7.05
N THR A 298 -83.39 9.42 -8.30
CA THR A 298 -82.06 8.94 -8.65
C THR A 298 -81.03 10.04 -8.36
N SER A 299 -80.11 9.77 -7.43
CA SER A 299 -78.94 10.60 -7.21
C SER A 299 -77.75 9.99 -7.94
N SER A 300 -77.16 10.75 -8.85
CA SER A 300 -75.86 10.43 -9.45
C SER A 300 -74.80 11.38 -8.92
N SER A 301 -73.65 10.85 -8.53
CA SER A 301 -72.47 11.64 -8.18
C SER A 301 -71.29 11.19 -9.05
N ALA A 302 -70.58 12.16 -9.60
CA ALA A 302 -69.36 11.93 -10.37
C ALA A 302 -68.23 12.76 -9.76
N ALA A 303 -67.11 12.12 -9.48
CA ALA A 303 -65.89 12.77 -9.02
C ALA A 303 -64.74 12.36 -9.94
N ASP A 304 -64.12 13.36 -10.56
CA ASP A 304 -62.92 13.20 -11.37
C ASP A 304 -61.73 13.77 -10.58
N GLU A 305 -60.75 12.92 -10.28
CA GLU A 305 -59.48 13.28 -9.64
C GLU A 305 -58.35 12.97 -10.61
N THR A 306 -57.56 13.99 -10.98
CA THR A 306 -56.34 13.83 -11.76
C THR A 306 -55.16 14.24 -10.89
N SER A 307 -54.24 13.31 -10.66
CA SER A 307 -52.97 13.54 -9.98
C SER A 307 -51.82 13.30 -10.96
N GLU A 308 -50.90 14.26 -11.04
CA GLU A 308 -49.75 14.21 -11.93
C GLU A 308 -48.47 14.40 -11.11
N GLN A 309 -47.55 13.44 -11.24
CA GLN A 309 -46.23 13.50 -10.62
C GLN A 309 -45.17 13.46 -11.74
N VAL A 310 -44.35 14.51 -11.80
CA VAL A 310 -43.25 14.62 -12.78
C VAL A 310 -41.92 14.65 -12.03
N ASN A 311 -41.06 13.67 -12.31
CA ASN A 311 -39.68 13.62 -11.83
C ASN A 311 -38.76 14.15 -12.93
N TYR A 312 -37.89 15.09 -12.59
CA TYR A 312 -36.91 15.67 -13.50
C TYR A 312 -35.53 15.10 -13.22
N ALA A 313 -34.84 14.68 -14.28
CA ALA A 313 -33.40 14.45 -14.25
C ALA A 313 -32.70 15.73 -14.71
N ASN A 314 -32.10 16.45 -13.75
CA ASN A 314 -31.29 17.63 -14.06
C ASN A 314 -29.94 17.18 -14.64
N SER A 315 -29.50 17.85 -15.69
CA SER A 315 -28.13 17.67 -16.16
C SER A 315 -27.15 18.07 -15.05
N ARG A 316 -26.20 17.18 -14.75
CA ARG A 316 -25.14 17.43 -13.78
C ARG A 316 -23.78 17.29 -14.41
N THR A 317 -22.90 18.25 -14.13
CA THR A 317 -21.48 18.14 -14.45
C THR A 317 -20.72 17.89 -13.16
N ARG A 318 -20.10 16.71 -13.07
CA ARG A 318 -19.24 16.33 -11.94
C ARG A 318 -17.79 16.53 -12.34
N THR A 319 -17.14 17.54 -11.76
CA THR A 319 -15.71 17.78 -11.91
C THR A 319 -14.99 17.23 -10.68
N THR A 320 -14.09 16.28 -10.88
CA THR A 320 -13.16 15.82 -9.84
C THR A 320 -11.79 16.37 -10.16
N THR A 321 -11.32 17.30 -9.34
CA THR A 321 -9.97 17.85 -9.43
C THR A 321 -9.12 17.19 -8.35
N ILE A 322 -8.06 16.50 -8.79
CA ILE A 322 -7.07 15.90 -7.90
C ILE A 322 -5.81 16.76 -8.01
N ARG A 323 -5.40 17.40 -6.91
CA ARG A 323 -4.12 18.09 -6.78
C ARG A 323 -3.21 17.16 -5.98
N ASP A 324 -2.24 16.57 -6.64
CA ASP A 324 -1.23 15.72 -6.02
C ASP A 324 -0.16 16.58 -5.32
N ALA A 325 0.39 16.05 -4.22
CA ALA A 325 1.55 16.64 -3.56
C ALA A 325 2.77 16.66 -4.49
N GLY A 326 3.64 17.66 -4.34
CA GLY A 326 4.84 17.84 -5.15
C GLY A 326 4.74 18.90 -6.26
N ALA A 327 3.58 19.55 -6.42
CA ALA A 327 3.46 20.72 -7.28
C ALA A 327 4.30 21.89 -6.74
N ILE A 328 4.88 22.69 -7.63
CA ILE A 328 5.67 23.88 -7.25
C ILE A 328 4.71 24.94 -6.71
N ALA A 329 4.83 25.25 -5.42
CA ALA A 329 4.03 26.27 -4.75
C ALA A 329 4.67 27.67 -4.87
N LYS A 330 6.02 27.74 -4.87
CA LYS A 330 6.75 29.00 -5.02
C LYS A 330 8.20 28.77 -5.43
N LEU A 331 8.72 29.61 -6.32
CA LEU A 331 10.14 29.68 -6.67
C LEU A 331 10.76 30.97 -6.17
N THR A 332 11.95 30.87 -5.57
CA THR A 332 12.79 32.01 -5.22
C THR A 332 14.15 31.81 -5.83
N VAL A 333 14.51 32.68 -6.76
CA VAL A 333 15.75 32.59 -7.53
C VAL A 333 16.59 33.82 -7.27
N SER A 334 17.82 33.59 -6.83
CA SER A 334 18.84 34.63 -6.66
C SER A 334 19.99 34.34 -7.59
N VAL A 335 20.29 35.27 -8.49
CA VAL A 335 21.38 35.14 -9.45
C VAL A 335 22.38 36.25 -9.22
N VAL A 336 23.64 35.87 -9.10
CA VAL A 336 24.74 36.81 -9.05
C VAL A 336 25.56 36.68 -10.32
N VAL A 337 25.85 37.83 -10.93
CA VAL A 337 26.59 37.93 -12.18
C VAL A 337 27.85 38.78 -11.95
N ASP A 338 28.96 38.36 -12.53
CA ASP A 338 30.21 39.11 -12.47
C ASP A 338 30.25 40.25 -13.50
N GLY A 339 31.07 41.25 -13.19
CA GLY A 339 31.30 42.41 -14.05
C GLY A 339 32.12 42.08 -15.28
N VAL A 340 32.33 43.08 -16.14
CA VAL A 340 33.18 42.94 -17.33
C VAL A 340 34.57 43.48 -17.03
N SER A 341 35.59 42.71 -17.41
CA SER A 341 36.99 43.16 -17.35
C SER A 341 37.35 43.78 -18.69
N VAL A 342 37.48 45.11 -18.72
CA VAL A 342 37.86 45.85 -19.93
C VAL A 342 39.34 46.17 -19.86
N ALA A 343 40.08 45.88 -20.93
CA ALA A 343 41.49 46.27 -21.01
C ALA A 343 41.59 47.81 -21.09
N GLY A 344 42.18 48.41 -20.07
CA GLY A 344 42.48 49.84 -20.09
C GLY A 344 43.63 50.16 -21.06
N PRO A 345 43.88 51.45 -21.35
CA PRO A 345 44.97 51.90 -22.21
C PRO A 345 46.36 51.37 -21.82
N ASP A 346 46.53 51.02 -20.54
CA ASP A 346 47.79 50.55 -19.94
C ASP A 346 47.94 49.01 -19.93
N GLY A 347 47.06 48.27 -20.62
CA GLY A 347 47.08 46.80 -20.63
C GLY A 347 46.65 46.13 -19.31
N LYS A 348 46.25 46.92 -18.30
CA LYS A 348 45.66 46.43 -17.05
C LYS A 348 44.15 46.26 -17.22
N LEU A 349 43.64 45.11 -16.78
CA LEU A 349 42.20 44.82 -16.77
C LEU A 349 41.53 45.67 -15.69
N ALA A 350 40.64 46.56 -16.08
CA ALA A 350 39.83 47.36 -15.17
C ALA A 350 38.44 46.72 -15.04
N TYR A 351 38.05 46.40 -13.80
CA TYR A 351 36.72 45.88 -13.50
C TYR A 351 35.67 46.98 -13.68
N THR A 352 34.69 46.74 -14.54
CA THR A 352 33.53 47.63 -14.72
C THR A 352 32.25 46.88 -14.38
N PRO A 353 31.42 47.38 -13.45
CA PRO A 353 30.13 46.76 -13.15
C PRO A 353 29.22 46.84 -14.38
N ARG A 354 28.37 45.82 -14.57
CA ARG A 354 27.41 45.81 -15.68
C ARG A 354 26.39 46.93 -15.54
N SER A 355 25.92 47.43 -16.68
CA SER A 355 24.89 48.48 -16.69
C SER A 355 23.55 47.95 -16.18
N ALA A 356 22.74 48.82 -15.56
CA ALA A 356 21.40 48.44 -15.09
C ALA A 356 20.49 47.93 -16.23
N ALA A 357 20.67 48.43 -17.46
CA ALA A 357 19.92 47.98 -18.63
C ALA A 357 20.29 46.54 -19.06
N GLU A 358 21.52 46.13 -18.82
CA GLU A 358 21.97 44.76 -19.07
C GLU A 358 21.43 43.81 -18.00
N ILE A 359 21.51 44.20 -16.72
CA ILE A 359 20.92 43.44 -15.62
C ILE A 359 19.43 43.20 -15.85
N ALA A 360 18.67 44.22 -16.27
CA ALA A 360 17.25 44.06 -16.60
C ALA A 360 16.97 43.12 -17.79
N LYS A 361 17.91 42.95 -18.72
CA LYS A 361 17.82 41.94 -19.79
C LYS A 361 18.08 40.54 -19.24
N LEU A 362 19.08 40.40 -18.37
CA LEU A 362 19.41 39.13 -17.72
C LEU A 362 18.28 38.67 -16.81
N THR A 363 17.66 39.58 -16.03
CA THR A 363 16.48 39.27 -15.21
C THR A 363 15.35 38.69 -16.06
N ARG A 364 14.99 39.35 -17.17
CA ARG A 364 13.96 38.83 -18.08
C ARG A 364 14.32 37.48 -18.71
N LEU A 365 15.61 37.23 -18.95
CA LEU A 365 16.06 35.94 -19.46
C LEU A 365 15.83 34.83 -18.42
N VAL A 366 16.17 35.10 -17.16
CA VAL A 366 15.97 34.18 -16.03
C VAL A 366 14.48 33.94 -15.78
N GLU A 367 13.66 34.99 -15.76
CA GLU A 367 12.20 34.88 -15.59
C GLU A 367 11.57 33.95 -16.64
N ASN A 368 11.95 34.10 -17.92
CA ASN A 368 11.46 33.23 -18.99
C ASN A 368 12.01 31.80 -18.90
N ALA A 369 13.23 31.62 -18.40
CA ALA A 369 13.87 30.31 -18.29
C ALA A 369 13.20 29.40 -17.24
N ILE A 370 12.76 29.99 -16.12
CA ILE A 370 12.18 29.27 -14.99
C ILE A 370 10.65 29.15 -15.07
N GLY A 371 10.01 29.83 -16.02
CA GLY A 371 8.55 29.94 -16.07
C GLY A 371 7.99 30.76 -14.91
N PHE A 372 8.57 31.95 -14.69
CA PHE A 372 8.18 32.88 -13.63
C PHE A 372 6.68 33.14 -13.66
N ASP A 373 6.06 33.05 -12.49
CA ASP A 373 4.64 33.27 -12.31
C ASP A 373 4.40 34.17 -11.09
N SER A 374 3.84 35.35 -11.36
CA SER A 374 3.51 36.33 -10.31
C SER A 374 2.32 35.88 -9.45
N GLU A 375 1.38 35.11 -10.00
CA GLU A 375 0.21 34.60 -9.25
C GLU A 375 0.63 33.50 -8.27
N ARG A 376 1.63 32.70 -8.64
CA ARG A 376 2.28 31.72 -7.76
C ARG A 376 3.11 32.38 -6.64
N GLY A 377 3.46 33.65 -6.79
CA GLY A 377 4.28 34.39 -5.81
C GLY A 377 5.78 34.13 -5.95
N ASP A 378 6.24 33.82 -7.16
CA ASP A 378 7.66 33.66 -7.46
C ASP A 378 8.43 34.98 -7.29
N SER A 379 9.73 34.88 -7.01
CA SER A 379 10.63 36.03 -6.89
C SER A 379 11.96 35.75 -7.57
N VAL A 380 12.39 36.68 -8.43
CA VAL A 380 13.68 36.63 -9.12
C VAL A 380 14.47 37.89 -8.80
N VAL A 381 15.70 37.72 -8.31
CA VAL A 381 16.62 38.82 -8.04
C VAL A 381 17.92 38.54 -8.77
N VAL A 382 18.39 39.54 -9.52
CA VAL A 382 19.67 39.49 -10.24
C VAL A 382 20.52 40.67 -9.81
N GLU A 383 21.69 40.40 -9.24
CA GLU A 383 22.64 41.42 -8.79
C GLU A 383 24.01 41.24 -9.43
N ASN A 384 24.70 42.36 -9.64
CA ASN A 384 26.08 42.35 -10.10
C ASN A 384 27.03 42.45 -8.89
N LEU A 385 27.77 41.40 -8.61
CA LEU A 385 28.81 41.37 -7.57
C LEU A 385 30.12 40.88 -8.17
N ARG A 386 31.24 41.44 -7.71
CA ARG A 386 32.58 41.00 -8.16
C ARG A 386 32.91 39.65 -7.53
N PHE A 387 33.26 38.68 -8.38
CA PHE A 387 33.71 37.38 -7.91
C PHE A 387 35.19 37.43 -7.55
N VAL A 388 35.57 36.72 -6.49
CA VAL A 388 36.97 36.55 -6.11
C VAL A 388 37.53 35.38 -6.92
N GLN A 389 38.48 35.63 -7.80
CA GLN A 389 39.10 34.55 -8.56
C GLN A 389 40.05 33.74 -7.66
N PRO A 390 40.10 32.39 -7.79
CA PRO A 390 41.01 31.56 -7.00
C PRO A 390 42.48 32.00 -7.08
N THR A 391 42.92 32.54 -8.21
CA THR A 391 44.29 33.04 -8.42
C THR A 391 44.60 34.32 -7.61
N GLU A 392 43.59 35.12 -7.26
CA GLU A 392 43.76 36.29 -6.37
C GLU A 392 43.88 35.87 -4.89
N LEU A 393 43.29 34.73 -4.49
CA LEU A 393 43.38 34.22 -3.11
C LEU A 393 44.81 33.83 -2.73
N ASP A 394 45.57 33.20 -3.64
CA ASP A 394 46.98 32.84 -3.38
C ASP A 394 47.87 34.09 -3.20
N GLY A 395 47.60 35.16 -3.95
CA GLY A 395 48.29 36.44 -3.84
C GLY A 395 47.99 37.16 -2.51
N ILE A 396 46.72 37.20 -2.11
CA ILE A 396 46.26 37.83 -0.85
C ILE A 396 46.82 37.07 0.36
N VAL A 397 46.82 35.73 0.31
CA VAL A 397 47.39 34.89 1.38
C VAL A 397 48.91 35.06 1.46
N GLN A 398 49.63 35.14 0.33
CA GLN A 398 51.07 35.42 0.32
C GLN A 398 51.42 36.82 0.84
N GLU A 399 50.62 37.83 0.51
CA GLU A 399 50.85 39.21 0.96
C GLU A 399 50.53 39.38 2.45
N ALA A 400 49.45 38.74 2.94
CA ALA A 400 49.15 38.64 4.37
C ALA A 400 50.29 37.93 5.14
N CYS A 401 50.81 36.81 4.61
CA CYS A 401 51.89 36.05 5.23
C CYS A 401 53.23 36.84 5.23
N ARG A 402 53.54 37.59 4.17
CA ARG A 402 54.71 38.50 4.13
C ARG A 402 54.58 39.68 5.09
N SER A 403 53.38 40.24 5.25
CA SER A 403 53.15 41.35 6.19
C SER A 403 53.32 40.92 7.64
N ALA A 404 52.81 39.72 8.00
CA ALA A 404 52.96 39.13 9.33
C ALA A 404 54.42 38.80 9.66
N PHE A 405 55.21 38.36 8.66
CA PHE A 405 56.63 38.09 8.85
C PHE A 405 57.46 39.38 9.07
N ARG A 406 57.13 40.48 8.37
CA ARG A 406 57.80 41.77 8.56
C ARG A 406 57.46 42.47 9.88
N SER A 407 56.33 42.17 10.52
CA SER A 407 56.00 42.73 11.84
C SER A 407 56.62 41.95 13.01
N ALA A 408 57.18 40.77 12.75
CA ALA A 408 57.80 39.89 13.75
C ALA A 408 59.33 39.93 13.73
N THR A 409 59.93 40.74 12.86
CA THR A 409 61.37 41.08 12.82
C THR A 409 61.53 42.55 13.13
#